data_AF-A0A1C7MVS3-F1
#
_entry.id   AF-A0A1C7MVS3-F1
#
_cell.length_a   1.000
_cell.length_b   1.000
_cell.length_c   1.000
_cell.angle_alpha   90.00
_cell.angle_beta   90.00
_cell.angle_gamma   90.00
#
_symmetry.space_group_name_H-M   'P 1'
#
loop_
_entity.id
_entity.type
_entity.pdbx_description
1 polymer ?
#
loop_
_entity_poly.entity_id
_entity_poly.type
_entity_poly.pdbx_seq_one_letter_code
_entity_poly.pdbx_strand_id
1 'polypeptide(L)'
;RYNNDYLHQQQMPIPMPVPMINPMMPPHPHHPHHPPPPPPPHHQPNFFHPPPVVPHQPMYPTDQTNGQYMDYVAANGYHPIMAFMPQGYFPDITVYVPTLQKQFPLHTSILSRSPVLHQRILEEQSNTMELDLYVLQETFNVVINHLNRHLSPSEIMYFATEKPQIAIELLEASEELGLESLLEALLLALNQNLTHPKIAMAYIEAMEPYQPMEEEEPRRWVELLEEDVVLFMVKTLSSQLDAFSTSIKVSGNVMIGQMNVCGYMPSRLPPMRGWMDLARTYASLPQHLMIRCLEHAQLPVQDAIERTYFARKVLLFFNSNNRFQQRGQAELMVVMRFEDGVDTIAVVRQTGLKKGHWDPSLY
;
A
#
# COMPACT_ATOMS: atom_id res chain seq x y z
N ARG A 1 -49.75 35.21 25.83
CA ARG A 1 -49.38 36.64 25.67
C ARG A 1 -47.89 36.66 25.31
N TYR A 2 -47.47 37.57 24.44
CA TYR A 2 -46.13 37.59 23.86
C TYR A 2 -45.02 37.77 24.91
N ASN A 3 -43.89 37.10 24.69
CA ASN A 3 -42.57 37.66 24.95
C ASN A 3 -41.70 37.33 23.73
N ASN A 4 -41.29 38.37 23.01
CA ASN A 4 -40.22 38.31 22.02
C ASN A 4 -38.93 38.61 22.76
N ASP A 5 -37.92 37.74 22.68
CA ASP A 5 -36.54 38.13 22.97
C ASP A 5 -35.59 37.62 21.87
N TYR A 6 -35.00 38.62 21.22
CA TYR A 6 -34.14 38.64 20.05
C TYR A 6 -33.07 37.53 19.94
N LEU A 7 -33.13 36.75 18.86
CA LEU A 7 -31.95 36.09 18.30
C LEU A 7 -30.90 37.14 17.88
N HIS A 8 -29.78 37.21 18.59
CA HIS A 8 -28.58 37.87 18.09
C HIS A 8 -27.81 36.92 17.17
N GLN A 9 -28.10 37.00 15.87
CA GLN A 9 -27.38 36.27 14.84
C GLN A 9 -26.01 36.94 14.62
N GLN A 10 -24.93 36.36 15.17
CA GLN A 10 -23.57 36.80 14.88
C GLN A 10 -23.23 36.50 13.41
N GLN A 11 -23.27 37.53 12.56
CA GLN A 11 -22.70 37.45 11.23
C GLN A 11 -21.17 37.46 11.32
N MET A 12 -20.54 36.37 10.90
CA MET A 12 -19.10 36.32 10.68
C MET A 12 -18.73 37.20 9.47
N PRO A 13 -17.69 38.04 9.52
CA PRO A 13 -17.28 38.86 8.39
C PRO A 13 -16.80 37.99 7.22
N ILE A 14 -17.25 38.32 6.01
CA ILE A 14 -16.77 37.70 4.76
C ILE A 14 -15.33 38.21 4.48
N PRO A 15 -14.33 37.34 4.25
CA PRO A 15 -13.01 37.80 3.84
C PRO A 15 -13.05 38.41 2.43
N MET A 16 -12.64 39.67 2.31
CA MET A 16 -12.43 40.32 1.01
C MET A 16 -11.14 39.77 0.35
N PRO A 17 -11.13 39.53 -0.97
CA PRO A 17 -9.92 39.11 -1.67
C PRO A 17 -8.89 40.26 -1.73
N VAL A 18 -7.66 39.98 -1.31
CA VAL A 18 -6.53 40.92 -1.39
C VAL A 18 -5.87 40.78 -2.77
N PRO A 19 -5.66 41.87 -3.53
CA PRO A 19 -4.91 41.80 -4.79
C PRO A 19 -3.42 41.54 -4.50
N MET A 20 -2.88 40.43 -5.01
CA MET A 20 -1.44 40.17 -4.95
C MET A 20 -0.69 41.14 -5.87
N ILE A 21 -0.04 42.13 -5.26
CA ILE A 21 0.97 42.96 -5.92
C ILE A 21 2.17 42.06 -6.22
N ASN A 22 2.52 41.94 -7.50
CA ASN A 22 3.63 41.14 -7.98
C ASN A 22 4.97 41.84 -7.62
N PRO A 23 5.82 41.30 -6.73
CA PRO A 23 7.09 41.94 -6.39
C PRO A 23 8.08 41.78 -7.55
N MET A 24 8.61 42.91 -8.01
CA MET A 24 9.50 43.02 -9.18
C MET A 24 10.73 42.12 -9.08
N MET A 25 11.09 41.46 -10.19
CA MET A 25 12.40 40.82 -10.34
C MET A 25 13.53 41.86 -10.27
N PRO A 26 14.71 41.51 -9.72
CA PRO A 26 15.90 42.36 -9.79
C PRO A 26 16.47 42.40 -11.24
N PRO A 27 17.12 43.49 -11.65
CA PRO A 27 17.67 43.62 -12.99
C PRO A 27 18.99 42.85 -13.14
N HIS A 28 19.09 41.98 -14.16
CA HIS A 28 20.34 41.35 -14.56
C HIS A 28 21.19 42.28 -15.45
N PRO A 29 22.53 42.37 -15.21
CA PRO A 29 23.41 43.22 -16.00
C PRO A 29 23.80 42.61 -17.36
N HIS A 30 24.32 43.48 -18.23
CA HIS A 30 24.51 43.31 -19.67
C HIS A 30 25.41 42.15 -20.17
N HIS A 31 25.13 41.72 -21.41
CA HIS A 31 25.87 40.74 -22.21
C HIS A 31 27.35 41.09 -22.46
N PRO A 32 28.13 40.07 -22.87
CA PRO A 32 28.98 40.19 -24.06
C PRO A 32 28.42 39.40 -25.26
N HIS A 33 28.66 39.91 -26.47
CA HIS A 33 28.11 39.35 -27.71
C HIS A 33 28.90 38.13 -28.23
N HIS A 34 28.16 37.11 -28.70
CA HIS A 34 28.66 36.11 -29.65
C HIS A 34 28.01 36.33 -31.03
N PRO A 35 28.74 36.17 -32.14
CA PRO A 35 28.20 36.35 -33.50
C PRO A 35 27.31 35.18 -33.94
N PRO A 36 26.32 35.41 -34.83
CA PRO A 36 25.44 34.36 -35.33
C PRO A 36 26.14 33.47 -36.40
N PRO A 37 25.73 32.19 -36.53
CA PRO A 37 26.21 31.31 -37.60
C PRO A 37 25.61 31.68 -38.98
N PRO A 38 26.28 31.32 -40.10
CA PRO A 38 25.85 31.68 -41.45
C PRO A 38 24.67 30.82 -41.98
N PRO A 39 23.91 31.32 -42.97
CA PRO A 39 22.80 30.60 -43.60
C PRO A 39 23.27 29.48 -44.57
N PRO A 40 22.39 28.51 -44.90
CA PRO A 40 22.73 27.39 -45.79
C PRO A 40 22.80 27.80 -47.27
N PRO A 41 23.64 27.13 -48.09
CA PRO A 41 23.74 27.41 -49.52
C PRO A 41 22.63 26.72 -50.34
N HIS A 42 22.05 27.44 -51.28
CA HIS A 42 21.08 26.93 -52.24
C HIS A 42 21.74 26.36 -53.51
N HIS A 43 21.25 25.19 -53.94
CA HIS A 43 21.18 24.64 -55.32
C HIS A 43 22.43 24.57 -56.23
N GLN A 44 22.68 23.36 -56.75
CA GLN A 44 22.83 23.14 -58.21
C GLN A 44 22.18 21.81 -58.66
N PRO A 45 21.77 21.67 -59.94
CA PRO A 45 21.08 20.49 -60.47
C PRO A 45 21.99 19.56 -61.29
N ASN A 46 21.54 18.31 -61.54
CA ASN A 46 21.32 17.67 -62.87
C ASN A 46 21.67 16.17 -63.05
N PHE A 47 20.88 15.56 -63.94
CA PHE A 47 21.09 14.39 -64.83
C PHE A 47 21.28 12.94 -64.29
N PHE A 48 20.15 12.20 -64.31
CA PHE A 48 19.91 10.94 -65.05
C PHE A 48 21.00 9.85 -65.13
N HIS A 49 20.71 8.66 -64.56
CA HIS A 49 20.87 7.32 -65.20
C HIS A 49 20.00 6.25 -64.46
N PRO A 50 19.37 5.28 -65.16
CA PRO A 50 18.66 4.11 -64.58
C PRO A 50 19.50 2.81 -64.71
N PRO A 51 19.01 1.59 -64.34
CA PRO A 51 17.80 1.19 -63.59
C PRO A 51 18.21 0.69 -62.18
N PRO A 52 17.93 -0.52 -61.60
CA PRO A 52 17.19 -1.74 -61.99
C PRO A 52 15.78 -1.85 -61.32
N VAL A 53 15.21 -3.07 -61.23
CA VAL A 53 13.93 -3.39 -60.55
C VAL A 53 14.13 -4.56 -59.57
N VAL A 54 13.79 -4.36 -58.29
CA VAL A 54 13.70 -5.38 -57.22
C VAL A 54 12.67 -4.92 -56.16
N PRO A 55 12.15 -5.76 -55.23
CA PRO A 55 10.72 -5.85 -54.97
C PRO A 55 10.21 -4.93 -53.86
N HIS A 56 8.88 -4.74 -53.82
CA HIS A 56 8.20 -3.90 -52.84
C HIS A 56 8.48 -4.31 -51.39
N GLN A 57 9.13 -3.41 -50.64
CA GLN A 57 8.96 -3.32 -49.19
C GLN A 57 7.83 -2.32 -48.88
N PRO A 58 7.02 -2.54 -47.82
CA PRO A 58 6.00 -1.57 -47.42
C PRO A 58 6.66 -0.29 -46.91
N MET A 59 6.28 0.85 -47.49
CA MET A 59 6.73 2.17 -47.06
C MET A 59 6.19 2.50 -45.66
N TYR A 60 7.06 3.00 -44.79
CA TYR A 60 6.65 3.89 -43.70
C TYR A 60 6.35 5.28 -44.29
N PRO A 61 5.18 5.89 -44.02
CA PRO A 61 4.98 7.31 -44.26
C PRO A 61 5.62 8.12 -43.12
N THR A 62 6.86 8.56 -43.32
CA THR A 62 7.35 9.74 -42.59
C THR A 62 6.79 10.98 -43.24
N ASP A 63 5.78 11.59 -42.63
CA ASP A 63 5.59 13.04 -42.71
C ASP A 63 4.94 13.58 -41.42
N GLN A 64 5.64 14.48 -40.76
CA GLN A 64 5.17 15.16 -39.55
C GLN A 64 4.39 16.42 -39.93
N THR A 65 3.06 16.39 -39.92
CA THR A 65 2.23 17.61 -39.84
C THR A 65 0.79 17.32 -39.37
N ASN A 66 0.64 16.86 -38.11
CA ASN A 66 -0.46 17.24 -37.20
C ASN A 66 -0.40 16.45 -35.87
N GLY A 67 0.34 16.99 -34.89
CA GLY A 67 0.40 16.45 -33.53
C GLY A 67 -0.84 16.81 -32.70
N GLN A 68 -2.04 16.35 -33.10
CA GLN A 68 -3.30 16.58 -32.37
C GLN A 68 -4.28 15.39 -32.36
N TYR A 69 -3.90 14.19 -32.82
CA TYR A 69 -4.81 13.02 -32.86
C TYR A 69 -4.47 11.91 -31.86
N MET A 70 -3.58 12.14 -30.89
CA MET A 70 -3.20 11.14 -29.86
C MET A 70 -3.48 11.56 -28.41
N ASP A 71 -3.86 12.81 -28.14
CA ASP A 71 -4.11 13.28 -26.76
C ASP A 71 -5.52 13.02 -26.22
N TYR A 72 -6.47 12.58 -27.05
CA TYR A 72 -7.88 12.41 -26.63
C TYR A 72 -8.23 11.03 -26.06
N VAL A 73 -7.30 10.06 -26.05
CA VAL A 73 -7.55 8.69 -25.56
C VAL A 73 -6.97 8.45 -24.15
N ALA A 74 -6.04 9.30 -23.69
CA ALA A 74 -5.47 9.21 -22.34
C ALA A 74 -6.31 9.92 -21.25
N ALA A 75 -7.31 10.72 -21.64
CA ALA A 75 -8.01 11.64 -20.73
C ALA A 75 -9.33 11.11 -20.13
N ASN A 76 -9.90 10.02 -20.66
CA ASN A 76 -11.14 9.42 -20.14
C ASN A 76 -10.98 7.91 -19.98
N GLY A 77 -11.07 7.44 -18.73
CA GLY A 77 -11.37 6.04 -18.46
C GLY A 77 -12.75 5.64 -19.00
N TYR A 78 -13.04 4.33 -19.00
CA TYR A 78 -14.24 3.69 -19.56
C TYR A 78 -14.29 3.51 -21.09
N HIS A 79 -13.32 2.76 -21.64
CA HIS A 79 -13.56 1.95 -22.85
C HIS A 79 -13.12 0.49 -22.63
N PRO A 80 -14.04 -0.43 -22.28
CA PRO A 80 -13.75 -1.85 -22.21
C PRO A 80 -13.72 -2.50 -23.61
N ILE A 81 -13.01 -3.63 -23.72
CA ILE A 81 -13.03 -4.60 -24.82
C ILE A 81 -12.29 -4.20 -26.13
N MET A 82 -12.35 -2.96 -26.63
CA MET A 82 -11.79 -2.66 -27.98
C MET A 82 -10.26 -2.68 -28.10
N ALA A 83 -9.50 -2.71 -26.99
CA ALA A 83 -8.03 -2.78 -27.02
C ALA A 83 -7.46 -4.15 -27.43
N PHE A 84 -8.28 -5.20 -27.47
CA PHE A 84 -7.84 -6.58 -27.77
C PHE A 84 -7.95 -6.98 -29.24
N MET A 85 -8.37 -6.06 -30.11
CA MET A 85 -8.43 -6.25 -31.56
C MET A 85 -7.37 -5.40 -32.29
N PRO A 86 -6.08 -5.80 -32.30
CA PRO A 86 -5.15 -5.28 -33.29
C PRO A 86 -5.71 -5.65 -34.68
N GLN A 87 -5.86 -4.64 -35.54
CA GLN A 87 -6.60 -4.81 -36.80
C GLN A 87 -6.05 -5.97 -37.64
N GLY A 88 -6.90 -6.94 -37.94
CA GLY A 88 -6.59 -8.09 -38.80
C GLY A 88 -6.34 -9.42 -38.09
N TYR A 89 -6.22 -9.47 -36.75
CA TYR A 89 -6.00 -10.71 -36.01
C TYR A 89 -7.24 -11.15 -35.24
N PHE A 90 -7.73 -12.36 -35.55
CA PHE A 90 -8.80 -12.99 -34.78
C PHE A 90 -8.24 -13.62 -33.50
N PRO A 91 -8.98 -13.54 -32.37
CA PRO A 91 -8.60 -14.23 -31.14
C PRO A 91 -8.61 -15.75 -31.35
N ASP A 92 -7.56 -16.42 -30.90
CA ASP A 92 -7.32 -17.86 -31.08
C ASP A 92 -7.62 -18.69 -29.81
N ILE A 93 -7.82 -18.04 -28.66
CA ILE A 93 -8.17 -18.67 -27.39
C ILE A 93 -9.30 -17.92 -26.67
N THR A 94 -10.16 -18.66 -25.97
CA THR A 94 -11.17 -18.09 -25.07
C THR A 94 -10.81 -18.42 -23.62
N VAL A 95 -10.59 -17.39 -22.81
CA VAL A 95 -10.32 -17.54 -21.37
C VAL A 95 -11.63 -17.35 -20.59
N TYR A 96 -12.05 -18.36 -19.85
CA TYR A 96 -13.13 -18.28 -18.88
C TYR A 96 -12.54 -17.95 -17.50
N VAL A 97 -13.13 -16.97 -16.82
CA VAL A 97 -12.75 -16.58 -15.44
C VAL A 97 -13.96 -16.86 -14.54
N PRO A 98 -13.95 -17.95 -13.73
CA PRO A 98 -15.14 -18.40 -13.00
C PRO A 98 -15.63 -17.41 -11.96
N THR A 99 -14.72 -16.76 -11.24
CA THR A 99 -14.99 -15.69 -10.26
C THR A 99 -15.75 -14.50 -10.86
N LEU A 100 -15.53 -14.23 -12.16
CA LEU A 100 -16.23 -13.17 -12.92
C LEU A 100 -17.44 -13.70 -13.70
N GLN A 101 -17.62 -15.01 -13.79
CA GLN A 101 -18.59 -15.71 -14.65
C GLN A 101 -18.56 -15.22 -16.11
N LYS A 102 -17.37 -14.91 -16.63
CA LYS A 102 -17.18 -14.26 -17.95
C LYS A 102 -16.13 -14.96 -18.81
N GLN A 103 -16.36 -14.90 -20.11
CA GLN A 103 -15.43 -15.37 -21.13
C GLN A 103 -14.81 -14.18 -21.87
N PHE A 104 -13.51 -14.27 -22.12
CA PHE A 104 -12.70 -13.24 -22.76
C PHE A 104 -12.01 -13.86 -24.00
N PRO A 105 -12.37 -13.42 -25.21
CA PRO A 105 -11.66 -13.84 -26.42
C PRO A 105 -10.33 -13.09 -26.49
N LEU A 106 -9.22 -13.82 -26.45
CA LEU A 106 -7.85 -13.30 -26.30
C LEU A 106 -6.90 -13.96 -27.30
N HIS A 107 -5.63 -13.57 -27.24
CA HIS A 107 -4.55 -14.11 -28.10
C HIS A 107 -3.56 -14.93 -27.27
N THR A 108 -3.28 -16.18 -27.68
CA THR A 108 -2.27 -17.06 -27.03
C THR A 108 -0.90 -16.40 -26.96
N SER A 109 -0.55 -15.57 -27.95
CA SER A 109 0.69 -14.79 -28.02
C SER A 109 0.81 -13.66 -26.98
N ILE A 110 -0.31 -13.19 -26.42
CA ILE A 110 -0.33 -12.25 -25.28
C ILE A 110 -0.23 -13.04 -23.98
N LEU A 111 -1.04 -14.09 -23.83
CA LEU A 111 -1.08 -14.93 -22.62
C LEU A 111 0.28 -15.60 -22.35
N SER A 112 0.97 -16.07 -23.40
CA SER A 112 2.31 -16.70 -23.33
C SER A 112 3.44 -15.78 -22.84
N ARG A 113 3.14 -14.53 -22.46
CA ARG A 113 4.09 -13.64 -21.77
C ARG A 113 4.08 -13.85 -20.25
N SER A 114 3.06 -14.51 -19.70
CA SER A 114 3.14 -15.15 -18.38
C SER A 114 3.84 -16.51 -18.55
N PRO A 115 4.87 -16.84 -17.74
CA PRO A 115 5.51 -18.15 -17.76
C PRO A 115 4.53 -19.29 -17.47
N VAL A 116 3.65 -19.10 -16.48
CA VAL A 116 2.64 -20.09 -16.05
C VAL A 116 1.63 -20.35 -17.19
N LEU A 117 1.07 -19.30 -17.78
CA LEU A 117 0.12 -19.46 -18.90
C LEU A 117 0.80 -20.03 -20.15
N HIS A 118 2.07 -19.68 -20.41
CA HIS A 118 2.81 -20.25 -21.53
C HIS A 118 2.96 -21.77 -21.40
N GLN A 119 3.40 -22.24 -20.22
CA GLN A 119 3.49 -23.67 -19.94
C GLN A 119 2.12 -24.35 -20.09
N ARG A 120 1.08 -23.77 -19.48
CA ARG A 120 -0.27 -24.33 -19.51
C ARG A 120 -0.87 -24.42 -20.92
N ILE A 121 -0.62 -23.42 -21.79
CA ILE A 121 -1.03 -23.45 -23.21
C ILE A 121 -0.34 -24.61 -23.97
N LEU A 122 0.95 -24.87 -23.70
CA LEU A 122 1.71 -25.96 -24.32
C LEU A 122 1.23 -27.34 -23.86
N GLU A 123 0.78 -27.45 -22.62
CA GLU A 123 0.30 -28.70 -21.99
C GLU A 123 -1.16 -29.03 -22.36
N GLU A 124 -2.09 -28.07 -22.24
CA GLU A 124 -3.52 -28.30 -22.48
C GLU A 124 -3.88 -28.41 -23.98
N GLN A 125 -3.15 -27.71 -24.86
CA GLN A 125 -3.38 -27.66 -26.32
C GLN A 125 -4.85 -27.38 -26.72
N SER A 126 -5.51 -26.55 -25.91
CA SER A 126 -6.94 -26.24 -25.99
C SER A 126 -7.18 -24.80 -26.45
N ASN A 127 -8.24 -24.58 -27.23
CA ASN A 127 -8.70 -23.24 -27.61
C ASN A 127 -9.58 -22.58 -26.52
N THR A 128 -9.80 -23.27 -25.39
CA THR A 128 -10.51 -22.76 -24.21
C THR A 128 -9.71 -23.05 -22.95
N MET A 129 -9.49 -22.03 -22.12
CA MET A 129 -8.75 -22.12 -20.85
C MET A 129 -9.59 -21.55 -19.72
N GLU A 130 -9.56 -22.19 -18.54
CA GLU A 130 -10.24 -21.72 -17.33
C GLU A 130 -9.20 -21.16 -16.35
N LEU A 131 -9.39 -19.92 -15.89
CA LEU A 131 -8.41 -19.19 -15.10
C LEU A 131 -9.00 -18.72 -13.76
N ASP A 132 -8.64 -19.41 -12.69
CA ASP A 132 -9.13 -19.21 -11.33
C ASP A 132 -8.39 -18.07 -10.60
N LEU A 133 -8.53 -16.84 -11.12
CA LEU A 133 -8.05 -15.64 -10.43
C LEU A 133 -9.16 -15.00 -9.57
N TYR A 134 -8.86 -14.80 -8.30
CA TYR A 134 -9.72 -14.10 -7.33
C TYR A 134 -9.63 -12.57 -7.48
N VAL A 135 -9.97 -12.05 -8.67
CA VAL A 135 -9.81 -10.63 -9.01
C VAL A 135 -11.07 -10.02 -9.60
N LEU A 136 -11.23 -8.71 -9.45
CA LEU A 136 -12.27 -7.93 -10.12
C LEU A 136 -12.01 -7.82 -11.63
N GLN A 137 -13.07 -7.58 -12.40
CA GLN A 137 -12.95 -7.43 -13.86
C GLN A 137 -12.03 -6.26 -14.25
N GLU A 138 -11.96 -5.19 -13.45
CA GLU A 138 -11.04 -4.09 -13.72
C GLU A 138 -9.58 -4.57 -13.62
N THR A 139 -9.22 -5.24 -12.53
CA THR A 139 -7.91 -5.86 -12.31
C THR A 139 -7.56 -6.86 -13.40
N PHE A 140 -8.48 -7.76 -13.80
CA PHE A 140 -8.25 -8.68 -14.91
C PHE A 140 -7.90 -7.95 -16.22
N ASN A 141 -8.61 -6.86 -16.55
CA ASN A 141 -8.25 -6.05 -17.71
C ASN A 141 -6.85 -5.41 -17.58
N VAL A 142 -6.45 -5.01 -16.36
CA VAL A 142 -5.11 -4.47 -16.09
C VAL A 142 -4.03 -5.56 -16.24
N VAL A 143 -4.28 -6.80 -15.82
CA VAL A 143 -3.39 -7.96 -16.04
C VAL A 143 -3.18 -8.20 -17.55
N ILE A 144 -4.25 -8.33 -18.34
CA ILE A 144 -4.11 -8.55 -19.79
C ILE A 144 -3.47 -7.34 -20.47
N ASN A 145 -3.74 -6.11 -20.00
CA ASN A 145 -3.05 -4.92 -20.48
C ASN A 145 -1.55 -4.97 -20.15
N HIS A 146 -1.15 -5.37 -18.94
CA HIS A 146 0.26 -5.56 -18.56
C HIS A 146 0.96 -6.58 -19.45
N LEU A 147 0.32 -7.73 -19.72
CA LEU A 147 0.85 -8.73 -20.63
C LEU A 147 1.04 -8.13 -22.04
N ASN A 148 0.10 -7.31 -22.54
CA ASN A 148 0.20 -6.68 -23.87
C ASN A 148 1.27 -5.55 -23.91
N ARG A 149 1.33 -4.72 -22.88
CA ARG A 149 2.33 -3.68 -22.63
C ARG A 149 2.59 -3.59 -21.13
N HIS A 150 3.82 -3.85 -20.70
CA HIS A 150 4.24 -3.69 -19.30
C HIS A 150 3.78 -2.35 -18.72
N LEU A 151 3.23 -2.42 -17.50
CA LEU A 151 2.85 -1.23 -16.73
C LEU A 151 4.11 -0.41 -16.41
N SER A 152 4.03 0.89 -16.62
CA SER A 152 5.09 1.83 -16.25
C SER A 152 5.14 2.03 -14.72
N PRO A 153 6.29 2.43 -14.14
CA PRO A 153 6.39 2.71 -12.71
C PRO A 153 5.37 3.73 -12.20
N SER A 154 4.99 4.71 -13.04
CA SER A 154 3.93 5.68 -12.73
C SER A 154 2.52 5.09 -12.70
N GLU A 155 2.22 4.10 -13.55
CA GLU A 155 0.94 3.38 -13.51
C GLU A 155 0.86 2.49 -12.26
N ILE A 156 1.95 1.80 -11.93
CA ILE A 156 2.06 0.98 -10.70
C ILE A 156 1.88 1.86 -9.46
N MET A 157 2.56 3.00 -9.38
CA MET A 157 2.42 3.94 -8.27
C MET A 157 0.99 4.52 -8.18
N TYR A 158 0.37 4.86 -9.32
CA TYR A 158 -1.02 5.31 -9.35
C TYR A 158 -1.99 4.26 -8.78
N PHE A 159 -1.80 2.97 -9.08
CA PHE A 159 -2.61 1.92 -8.46
C PHE A 159 -2.36 1.84 -6.95
N ALA A 160 -1.10 1.90 -6.50
CA ALA A 160 -0.77 1.88 -5.07
C ALA A 160 -1.39 3.06 -4.29
N THR A 161 -1.43 4.27 -4.87
CA THR A 161 -1.95 5.48 -4.19
C THR A 161 -3.47 5.64 -4.33
N GLU A 162 -4.02 5.54 -5.54
CA GLU A 162 -5.42 5.89 -5.83
C GLU A 162 -6.37 4.68 -5.86
N LYS A 163 -5.85 3.47 -6.11
CA LYS A 163 -6.65 2.24 -6.26
C LYS A 163 -6.00 1.03 -5.55
N PRO A 164 -5.75 1.11 -4.23
CA PRO A 164 -4.98 0.09 -3.51
C PRO A 164 -5.60 -1.32 -3.58
N GLN A 165 -6.93 -1.41 -3.68
CA GLN A 165 -7.63 -2.68 -3.95
C GLN A 165 -7.12 -3.37 -5.23
N ILE A 166 -6.99 -2.62 -6.34
CA ILE A 166 -6.48 -3.16 -7.60
C ILE A 166 -4.99 -3.50 -7.46
N ALA A 167 -4.20 -2.69 -6.77
CA ALA A 167 -2.79 -2.99 -6.54
C ALA A 167 -2.59 -4.31 -5.75
N ILE A 168 -3.46 -4.60 -4.78
CA ILE A 168 -3.43 -5.83 -3.98
C ILE A 168 -3.96 -7.03 -4.77
N GLU A 169 -5.06 -6.89 -5.53
CA GLU A 169 -5.51 -7.92 -6.47
C GLU A 169 -4.49 -8.22 -7.57
N LEU A 170 -3.67 -7.24 -7.95
CA LEU A 170 -2.54 -7.43 -8.86
C LEU A 170 -1.36 -8.16 -8.22
N LEU A 171 -1.19 -8.14 -6.89
CA LEU A 171 -0.19 -8.99 -6.22
C LEU A 171 -0.56 -10.46 -6.41
N GLU A 172 -1.82 -10.81 -6.09
CA GLU A 172 -2.36 -12.15 -6.32
C GLU A 172 -2.19 -12.61 -7.76
N ALA A 173 -2.66 -11.82 -8.72
CA ALA A 173 -2.53 -12.16 -10.13
C ALA A 173 -1.07 -12.17 -10.61
N SER A 174 -0.14 -11.52 -9.92
CA SER A 174 1.29 -11.58 -10.26
C SER A 174 1.96 -12.84 -9.73
N GLU A 175 1.61 -13.30 -8.53
CA GLU A 175 2.11 -14.57 -7.96
C GLU A 175 1.58 -15.76 -8.78
N GLU A 176 0.25 -15.86 -8.95
CA GLU A 176 -0.42 -16.94 -9.69
C GLU A 176 0.03 -17.05 -11.17
N LEU A 177 0.37 -15.93 -11.81
CA LEU A 177 0.82 -15.91 -13.21
C LEU A 177 2.35 -15.90 -13.37
N GLY A 178 3.12 -15.95 -12.29
CA GLY A 178 4.59 -15.94 -12.33
C GLY A 178 5.19 -14.63 -12.87
N LEU A 179 4.56 -13.49 -12.59
CA LEU A 179 4.97 -12.14 -13.02
C LEU A 179 5.84 -11.45 -11.95
N GLU A 180 6.92 -12.09 -11.52
CA GLU A 180 7.74 -11.66 -10.36
C GLU A 180 8.16 -10.18 -10.41
N SER A 181 8.57 -9.66 -11.59
CA SER A 181 8.96 -8.25 -11.72
C SER A 181 7.82 -7.24 -11.53
N LEU A 182 6.56 -7.66 -11.75
CA LEU A 182 5.39 -6.85 -11.40
C LEU A 182 5.08 -6.98 -9.90
N LEU A 183 5.18 -8.19 -9.34
CA LEU A 183 4.99 -8.47 -7.91
C LEU A 183 5.94 -7.62 -7.04
N GLU A 184 7.25 -7.66 -7.33
CA GLU A 184 8.26 -6.87 -6.63
C GLU A 184 8.01 -5.36 -6.72
N ALA A 185 7.62 -4.87 -7.92
CA ALA A 185 7.35 -3.46 -8.15
C ALA A 185 6.09 -2.97 -7.42
N LEU A 186 5.05 -3.81 -7.32
CA LEU A 186 3.82 -3.53 -6.57
C LEU A 186 4.08 -3.52 -5.07
N LEU A 187 4.78 -4.52 -4.52
CA LEU A 187 5.16 -4.56 -3.10
C LEU A 187 5.95 -3.29 -2.71
N LEU A 188 6.95 -2.92 -3.51
CA LEU A 188 7.74 -1.72 -3.31
C LEU A 188 6.88 -0.44 -3.35
N ALA A 189 5.96 -0.31 -4.30
CA ALA A 189 5.09 0.85 -4.43
C ALA A 189 4.07 0.96 -3.28
N LEU A 190 3.48 -0.18 -2.87
CA LEU A 190 2.54 -0.25 -1.75
C LEU A 190 3.22 0.14 -0.44
N ASN A 191 4.43 -0.37 -0.17
CA ASN A 191 5.24 -0.01 0.99
C ASN A 191 5.61 1.49 0.99
N GLN A 192 6.06 2.04 -0.15
CA GLN A 192 6.33 3.48 -0.28
C GLN A 192 5.11 4.37 0.02
N ASN A 193 3.89 3.87 -0.21
CA ASN A 193 2.65 4.56 0.11
C ASN A 193 2.15 4.36 1.57
N LEU A 194 2.78 3.48 2.37
CA LEU A 194 2.49 3.32 3.82
C LEU A 194 2.97 4.55 4.63
N THR A 195 2.17 5.62 4.54
CA THR A 195 2.46 6.93 5.16
C THR A 195 1.51 7.28 6.30
N HIS A 196 0.33 6.67 6.34
CA HIS A 196 -0.76 7.01 7.25
C HIS A 196 -1.56 5.76 7.67
N PRO A 197 -2.03 5.63 8.94
CA PRO A 197 -2.69 4.41 9.43
C PRO A 197 -3.95 4.02 8.66
N LYS A 198 -4.69 4.98 8.08
CA LYS A 198 -5.84 4.66 7.20
C LYS A 198 -5.45 3.87 5.94
N ILE A 199 -4.25 4.10 5.39
CA ILE A 199 -3.76 3.37 4.21
C ILE A 199 -3.44 1.93 4.62
N ALA A 200 -2.73 1.75 5.73
CA ALA A 200 -2.46 0.44 6.31
C ALA A 200 -3.76 -0.34 6.63
N MET A 201 -4.80 0.31 7.20
CA MET A 201 -6.11 -0.32 7.41
C MET A 201 -6.78 -0.73 6.10
N ALA A 202 -6.75 0.13 5.07
CA ALA A 202 -7.30 -0.19 3.75
C ALA A 202 -6.57 -1.37 3.08
N TYR A 203 -5.26 -1.52 3.30
CA TYR A 203 -4.52 -2.69 2.82
C TYR A 203 -4.95 -3.96 3.58
N ILE A 204 -5.09 -3.88 4.90
CA ILE A 204 -5.57 -5.00 5.74
C ILE A 204 -6.96 -5.46 5.28
N GLU A 205 -7.88 -4.53 5.05
CA GLU A 205 -9.23 -4.81 4.54
C GLU A 205 -9.19 -5.45 3.13
N ALA A 206 -8.34 -4.95 2.24
CA ALA A 206 -8.15 -5.50 0.90
C ALA A 206 -7.43 -6.88 0.89
N MET A 207 -6.65 -7.19 1.92
CA MET A 207 -5.99 -8.49 2.12
C MET A 207 -6.91 -9.54 2.76
N GLU A 208 -8.03 -9.16 3.37
CA GLU A 208 -8.95 -10.10 4.06
C GLU A 208 -9.36 -11.31 3.20
N PRO A 209 -9.69 -11.19 1.89
CA PRO A 209 -10.06 -12.32 1.05
C PRO A 209 -8.92 -13.32 0.77
N TYR A 210 -7.67 -12.92 1.00
CA TYR A 210 -6.45 -13.68 0.66
C TYR A 210 -5.77 -14.32 1.86
N GLN A 211 -6.30 -14.08 3.06
CA GLN A 211 -5.84 -14.71 4.30
C GLN A 211 -5.97 -16.24 4.18
N PRO A 212 -4.95 -17.01 4.60
CA PRO A 212 -4.97 -18.46 4.47
C PRO A 212 -6.13 -19.07 5.27
N MET A 213 -6.90 -19.95 4.63
CA MET A 213 -7.84 -20.83 5.34
C MET A 213 -7.05 -21.91 6.11
N GLU A 214 -7.69 -22.63 7.05
CA GLU A 214 -6.99 -23.52 8.01
C GLU A 214 -6.15 -24.66 7.39
N GLU A 215 -6.28 -24.93 6.08
CA GLU A 215 -5.56 -25.96 5.32
C GLU A 215 -4.70 -25.42 4.17
N GLU A 216 -4.65 -24.10 3.93
CA GLU A 216 -3.91 -23.47 2.83
C GLU A 216 -2.56 -22.90 3.29
N GLU A 217 -1.52 -23.00 2.46
CA GLU A 217 -0.25 -22.30 2.72
C GLU A 217 -0.43 -20.78 2.55
N PRO A 218 0.21 -19.95 3.40
CA PRO A 218 0.12 -18.50 3.27
C PRO A 218 0.79 -18.03 1.98
N ARG A 219 0.07 -17.19 1.22
CA ARG A 219 0.60 -16.46 0.06
C ARG A 219 1.81 -15.62 0.48
N ARG A 220 2.94 -15.77 -0.21
CA ARG A 220 4.20 -15.07 0.12
C ARG A 220 4.02 -13.55 0.07
N TRP A 221 3.23 -13.04 -0.87
CA TRP A 221 2.99 -11.61 -0.97
C TRP A 221 2.20 -11.04 0.22
N VAL A 222 1.29 -11.83 0.81
CA VAL A 222 0.52 -11.44 2.01
C VAL A 222 1.44 -11.32 3.21
N GLU A 223 2.32 -12.31 3.44
CA GLU A 223 3.28 -12.28 4.56
C GLU A 223 4.19 -11.06 4.50
N LEU A 224 4.70 -10.73 3.30
CA LEU A 224 5.56 -9.58 3.06
C LEU A 224 4.84 -8.24 3.30
N LEU A 225 3.63 -8.08 2.75
CA LEU A 225 2.86 -6.85 2.91
C LEU A 225 2.34 -6.66 4.34
N GLU A 226 2.00 -7.74 5.05
CA GLU A 226 1.69 -7.70 6.48
C GLU A 226 2.91 -7.27 7.31
N GLU A 227 4.10 -7.78 7.02
CA GLU A 227 5.31 -7.39 7.75
C GLU A 227 5.65 -5.91 7.49
N ASP A 228 5.51 -5.42 6.26
CA ASP A 228 5.64 -3.98 5.95
C ASP A 228 4.61 -3.12 6.71
N VAL A 229 3.36 -3.58 6.83
CA VAL A 229 2.32 -2.93 7.64
C VAL A 229 2.68 -2.95 9.13
N VAL A 230 3.17 -4.07 9.68
CA VAL A 230 3.62 -4.17 11.08
C VAL A 230 4.82 -3.25 11.32
N LEU A 231 5.81 -3.23 10.43
CA LEU A 231 6.97 -2.33 10.51
C LEU A 231 6.55 -0.86 10.46
N PHE A 232 5.62 -0.48 9.58
CA PHE A 232 5.02 0.85 9.56
C PHE A 232 4.35 1.18 10.91
N MET A 233 3.49 0.28 11.43
CA MET A 233 2.77 0.49 12.69
C MET A 233 3.72 0.59 13.90
N VAL A 234 4.81 -0.16 13.90
CA VAL A 234 5.72 -0.31 15.04
C VAL A 234 6.84 0.74 15.06
N LYS A 235 7.39 1.13 13.90
CA LYS A 235 8.46 2.15 13.79
C LYS A 235 7.96 3.50 13.30
N THR A 236 7.30 3.53 12.15
CA THR A 236 6.98 4.78 11.45
C THR A 236 5.88 5.55 12.17
N LEU A 237 4.76 4.89 12.45
CA LEU A 237 3.61 5.51 13.12
C LEU A 237 3.91 5.89 14.58
N SER A 238 4.63 5.03 15.31
CA SER A 238 5.02 5.31 16.71
C SER A 238 5.92 6.54 16.81
N SER A 239 6.82 6.73 15.83
CA SER A 239 7.68 7.91 15.68
C SER A 239 6.88 9.15 15.24
N GLN A 240 6.03 9.04 14.20
CA GLN A 240 5.16 10.13 13.72
C GLN A 240 4.25 10.69 14.83
N LEU A 241 3.83 9.85 15.77
CA LEU A 241 2.97 10.24 16.89
C LEU A 241 3.74 10.75 18.12
N ASP A 242 5.08 10.66 18.16
CA ASP A 242 5.91 10.80 19.39
C ASP A 242 5.33 9.96 20.54
N ALA A 243 4.96 8.70 20.24
CA ALA A 243 4.26 7.83 21.17
C ALA A 243 5.12 7.43 22.38
N PHE A 244 6.44 7.36 22.19
CA PHE A 244 7.42 6.93 23.19
C PHE A 244 8.60 7.92 23.23
N SER A 245 8.42 9.05 23.91
CA SER A 245 9.41 10.13 23.89
C SER A 245 10.69 9.77 24.66
N THR A 246 11.79 9.62 23.94
CA THR A 246 13.14 9.33 24.49
C THR A 246 13.73 10.49 25.28
N SER A 247 13.13 11.68 25.18
CA SER A 247 13.62 12.92 25.80
C SER A 247 13.37 13.02 27.31
N ILE A 248 12.46 12.22 27.86
CA ILE A 248 11.99 12.33 29.25
C ILE A 248 12.43 11.13 30.07
N LYS A 249 13.63 11.22 30.65
CA LYS A 249 14.12 10.28 31.67
C LYS A 249 13.36 10.49 32.99
N VAL A 250 12.21 9.84 33.16
CA VAL A 250 11.44 9.91 34.41
C VAL A 250 12.01 8.92 35.43
N SER A 251 12.91 9.42 36.29
CA SER A 251 13.23 8.74 37.54
C SER A 251 12.00 8.73 38.45
N GLY A 252 11.58 7.54 38.86
CA GLY A 252 10.62 7.30 39.92
C GLY A 252 11.26 6.39 40.96
N ASN A 253 11.06 6.68 42.24
CA ASN A 253 11.44 5.76 43.31
C ASN A 253 10.25 4.86 43.61
N VAL A 254 10.40 3.54 43.49
CA VAL A 254 9.35 2.56 43.82
C VAL A 254 9.78 1.80 45.07
N MET A 255 9.04 2.00 46.16
CA MET A 255 9.20 1.21 47.38
C MET A 255 8.54 -0.16 47.19
N ILE A 256 9.34 -1.23 47.16
CA ILE A 256 8.85 -2.61 47.22
C ILE A 256 9.29 -3.18 48.57
N GLY A 257 8.34 -3.28 49.51
CA GLY A 257 8.63 -3.64 50.90
C GLY A 257 9.43 -2.56 51.64
N GLN A 258 10.53 -2.94 52.28
CA GLN A 258 11.47 -2.01 52.93
C GLN A 258 12.64 -1.59 52.03
N MET A 259 12.73 -2.09 50.80
CA MET A 259 13.79 -1.70 49.86
C MET A 259 13.29 -0.61 48.90
N ASN A 260 14.06 0.47 48.81
CA ASN A 260 13.98 1.39 47.68
C ASN A 260 14.50 0.65 46.44
N VAL A 261 13.61 0.28 45.54
CA VAL A 261 13.98 -0.21 44.22
C VAL A 261 13.87 0.97 43.25
N CYS A 262 14.98 1.33 42.61
CA CYS A 262 15.00 2.34 41.56
C CYS A 262 14.40 1.79 40.27
N GLY A 263 13.09 1.49 40.28
CA GLY A 263 12.32 1.07 39.11
C GLY A 263 11.72 2.28 38.40
N TYR A 264 11.94 2.39 37.09
CA TYR A 264 11.36 3.45 36.27
C TYR A 264 9.82 3.43 36.38
N MET A 265 9.26 4.46 37.00
CA MET A 265 7.83 4.68 37.04
C MET A 265 7.53 6.12 36.62
N PRO A 266 6.65 6.36 35.63
CA PRO A 266 6.39 7.70 35.11
C PRO A 266 5.59 8.55 36.10
N SER A 267 6.30 9.15 37.06
CA SER A 267 5.76 10.08 38.07
C SER A 267 5.19 11.38 37.47
N ARG A 268 5.55 11.68 36.21
CA ARG A 268 4.88 12.65 35.35
C ARG A 268 4.73 12.04 33.96
N LEU A 269 3.50 11.68 33.60
CA LEU A 269 3.18 11.28 32.24
C LEU A 269 3.55 12.45 31.29
N PRO A 270 4.31 12.18 30.20
CA PRO A 270 4.40 13.09 29.06
C PRO A 270 3.00 13.44 28.52
N PRO A 271 2.85 14.39 27.57
CA PRO A 271 1.60 14.53 26.82
C PRO A 271 1.29 13.25 26.03
N MET A 272 0.60 12.30 26.69
CA MET A 272 0.27 10.93 26.26
C MET A 272 -0.63 10.83 25.02
N ARG A 273 -0.76 11.89 24.24
CA ARG A 273 -1.65 11.93 23.07
C ARG A 273 -1.23 10.90 22.03
N GLY A 274 0.03 10.94 21.59
CA GLY A 274 0.57 9.97 20.65
C GLY A 274 0.47 8.52 21.13
N TRP A 275 0.81 8.29 22.39
CA TRP A 275 0.70 6.98 23.05
C TRP A 275 -0.73 6.43 23.07
N MET A 276 -1.71 7.28 23.42
CA MET A 276 -3.13 6.91 23.46
C MET A 276 -3.72 6.73 22.05
N ASP A 277 -3.29 7.54 21.09
CA ASP A 277 -3.75 7.46 19.70
C ASP A 277 -3.16 6.22 19.01
N LEU A 278 -1.87 5.89 19.23
CA LEU A 278 -1.28 4.61 18.82
C LEU A 278 -1.99 3.42 19.47
N ALA A 279 -2.30 3.50 20.77
CA ALA A 279 -2.97 2.41 21.48
C ALA A 279 -4.38 2.14 20.94
N ARG A 280 -5.10 3.18 20.50
CA ARG A 280 -6.39 3.05 19.81
C ARG A 280 -6.24 2.45 18.42
N THR A 281 -5.23 2.87 17.65
CA THR A 281 -4.97 2.34 16.31
C THR A 281 -4.61 0.85 16.36
N TYR A 282 -3.80 0.41 17.33
CA TYR A 282 -3.50 -1.02 17.49
C TYR A 282 -4.76 -1.81 17.90
N ALA A 283 -5.64 -1.22 18.71
CA ALA A 283 -6.89 -1.83 19.13
C ALA A 283 -7.99 -1.89 18.04
N SER A 284 -7.76 -1.28 16.87
CA SER A 284 -8.60 -1.45 15.67
C SER A 284 -8.03 -2.44 14.64
N LEU A 285 -6.82 -2.98 14.85
CA LEU A 285 -6.25 -4.02 13.99
C LEU A 285 -6.97 -5.37 14.18
N PRO A 286 -6.94 -6.26 13.18
CA PRO A 286 -7.17 -7.69 13.37
C PRO A 286 -6.33 -8.23 14.53
N GLN A 287 -6.87 -9.19 15.26
CA GLN A 287 -6.24 -9.69 16.49
C GLN A 287 -4.80 -10.17 16.28
N HIS A 288 -4.51 -10.84 15.16
CA HIS A 288 -3.16 -11.35 14.88
C HIS A 288 -2.15 -10.22 14.64
N LEU A 289 -2.51 -9.19 13.86
CA LEU A 289 -1.66 -8.00 13.65
C LEU A 289 -1.49 -7.16 14.92
N MET A 290 -2.55 -7.02 15.73
CA MET A 290 -2.46 -6.37 17.04
C MET A 290 -1.43 -7.07 17.93
N ILE A 291 -1.46 -8.41 17.99
CA ILE A 291 -0.51 -9.21 18.77
C ILE A 291 0.91 -9.07 18.19
N ARG A 292 1.09 -9.24 16.86
CA ARG A 292 2.38 -9.01 16.17
C ARG A 292 2.97 -7.66 16.56
N CYS A 293 2.23 -6.56 16.40
CA CYS A 293 2.68 -5.21 16.76
C CYS A 293 3.06 -5.07 18.25
N LEU A 294 2.29 -5.68 19.17
CA LEU A 294 2.56 -5.64 20.60
C LEU A 294 3.79 -6.46 21.03
N GLU A 295 4.12 -7.54 20.32
CA GLU A 295 5.25 -8.43 20.60
C GLU A 295 6.51 -8.09 19.77
N HIS A 296 6.37 -7.33 18.68
CA HIS A 296 7.45 -7.03 17.74
C HIS A 296 8.68 -6.37 18.38
N ALA A 297 9.86 -6.96 18.20
CA ALA A 297 11.10 -6.54 18.88
C ALA A 297 11.48 -5.06 18.69
N GLN A 298 11.04 -4.43 17.58
CA GLN A 298 11.42 -3.06 17.22
C GLN A 298 10.47 -1.97 17.75
N LEU A 299 9.49 -2.32 18.60
CA LEU A 299 8.63 -1.34 19.27
C LEU A 299 9.48 -0.46 20.20
N PRO A 300 9.46 0.89 20.07
CA PRO A 300 10.42 1.77 20.76
C PRO A 300 10.01 2.08 22.22
N VAL A 301 9.67 1.03 22.98
CA VAL A 301 9.48 1.05 24.43
C VAL A 301 10.82 0.90 25.15
N GLN A 302 10.94 1.48 26.34
CA GLN A 302 12.19 1.47 27.12
C GLN A 302 12.46 0.11 27.79
N ASP A 303 11.41 -0.55 28.30
CA ASP A 303 11.50 -1.82 29.02
C ASP A 303 10.19 -2.64 28.94
N ALA A 304 10.22 -3.88 29.45
CA ALA A 304 9.07 -4.77 29.48
C ALA A 304 7.91 -4.29 30.38
N ILE A 305 8.16 -3.38 31.33
CA ILE A 305 7.13 -2.82 32.22
C ILE A 305 6.32 -1.76 31.46
N GLU A 306 6.98 -0.84 30.75
CA GLU A 306 6.34 0.10 29.83
C GLU A 306 5.59 -0.66 28.73
N ARG A 307 6.23 -1.68 28.14
CA ARG A 307 5.61 -2.56 27.14
C ARG A 307 4.34 -3.22 27.66
N THR A 308 4.39 -3.78 28.87
CA THR A 308 3.22 -4.38 29.54
C THR A 308 2.12 -3.36 29.79
N TYR A 309 2.48 -2.14 30.21
CA TYR A 309 1.51 -1.07 30.48
C TYR A 309 0.81 -0.58 29.21
N PHE A 310 1.56 -0.40 28.11
CA PHE A 310 1.01 -0.07 26.79
C PHE A 310 0.11 -1.18 26.25
N ALA A 311 0.59 -2.42 26.23
CA ALA A 311 -0.17 -3.56 25.74
C ALA A 311 -1.48 -3.78 26.53
N ARG A 312 -1.48 -3.62 27.85
CA ARG A 312 -2.71 -3.65 28.67
C ARG A 312 -3.73 -2.58 28.28
N LYS A 313 -3.29 -1.45 27.74
CA LYS A 313 -4.18 -0.35 27.33
C LYS A 313 -4.69 -0.51 25.91
N VAL A 314 -3.90 -1.10 25.01
CA VAL A 314 -4.39 -1.63 23.73
C VAL A 314 -5.49 -2.67 23.97
N LEU A 315 -5.25 -3.68 24.81
CA LEU A 315 -6.25 -4.70 25.14
C LEU A 315 -7.50 -4.10 25.82
N LEU A 316 -7.36 -3.08 26.67
CA LEU A 316 -8.52 -2.41 27.27
C LEU A 316 -9.41 -1.74 26.22
N PHE A 317 -8.84 -1.14 25.16
CA PHE A 317 -9.62 -0.61 24.04
C PHE A 317 -10.21 -1.74 23.17
N PHE A 318 -9.42 -2.74 22.82
CA PHE A 318 -9.84 -3.89 22.00
C PHE A 318 -11.01 -4.64 22.66
N ASN A 319 -10.88 -5.02 23.93
CA ASN A 319 -11.92 -5.69 24.72
C ASN A 319 -13.13 -4.77 24.97
N SER A 320 -13.00 -3.45 24.87
CA SER A 320 -14.15 -2.53 24.99
C SER A 320 -14.92 -2.39 23.68
N ASN A 321 -14.25 -2.41 22.54
CA ASN A 321 -14.86 -2.36 21.22
C ASN A 321 -15.55 -3.70 20.89
N ASN A 322 -14.91 -4.83 21.21
CA ASN A 322 -15.36 -6.17 20.79
C ASN A 322 -16.34 -6.87 21.75
N ARG A 323 -16.89 -6.17 22.77
CA ARG A 323 -17.81 -6.76 23.78
C ARG A 323 -19.05 -7.44 23.21
N PHE A 324 -19.51 -7.03 22.02
CA PHE A 324 -20.68 -7.61 21.36
C PHE A 324 -20.34 -8.87 20.55
N GLN A 325 -19.12 -8.98 20.01
CA GLN A 325 -18.69 -10.13 19.21
C GLN A 325 -18.13 -11.27 20.10
N GLN A 326 -17.48 -10.94 21.23
CA GLN A 326 -16.77 -11.92 22.07
C GLN A 326 -17.62 -12.56 23.20
N ARG A 327 -18.94 -12.73 23.03
CA ARG A 327 -19.76 -13.50 23.99
C ARG A 327 -19.43 -15.00 23.90
N GLY A 328 -18.34 -15.42 24.56
CA GLY A 328 -17.90 -16.82 24.66
C GLY A 328 -16.41 -17.06 24.37
N GLN A 329 -15.66 -16.05 23.92
CA GLN A 329 -14.22 -16.17 23.74
C GLN A 329 -13.46 -15.82 25.02
N ALA A 330 -12.34 -16.52 25.27
CA ALA A 330 -11.45 -16.23 26.40
C ALA A 330 -10.76 -14.87 26.22
N GLU A 331 -10.85 -14.01 27.25
CA GLU A 331 -10.29 -12.65 27.25
C GLU A 331 -8.77 -12.68 27.02
N LEU A 332 -8.22 -11.76 26.22
CA LEU A 332 -6.77 -11.63 26.05
C LEU A 332 -6.15 -10.92 27.25
N MET A 333 -4.98 -11.37 27.69
CA MET A 333 -4.19 -10.76 28.74
C MET A 333 -2.70 -10.70 28.38
N VAL A 334 -2.01 -9.70 28.93
CA VAL A 334 -0.56 -9.52 28.78
C VAL A 334 0.17 -10.16 29.95
N VAL A 335 1.13 -11.03 29.65
CA VAL A 335 2.11 -11.57 30.60
C VAL A 335 3.51 -11.06 30.26
N MET A 336 4.36 -10.88 31.26
CA MET A 336 5.80 -10.69 31.06
C MET A 336 6.42 -12.05 30.75
N ARG A 337 7.40 -12.06 29.85
CA ARG A 337 8.17 -13.22 29.44
C ARG A 337 9.65 -12.92 29.70
N PHE A 338 10.33 -13.88 30.30
CA PHE A 338 11.74 -13.79 30.68
C PHE A 338 12.47 -14.95 30.00
N GLU A 339 13.14 -14.69 28.88
CA GLU A 339 13.87 -15.69 28.09
C GLU A 339 15.32 -15.22 27.91
N ASP A 340 16.28 -16.01 28.41
CA ASP A 340 17.73 -15.81 28.26
C ASP A 340 18.26 -14.38 28.52
N GLY A 341 17.67 -13.68 29.51
CA GLY A 341 18.06 -12.32 29.90
C GLY A 341 17.41 -11.20 29.07
N VAL A 342 16.45 -11.54 28.21
CA VAL A 342 15.59 -10.60 27.49
C VAL A 342 14.21 -10.57 28.16
N ASP A 343 13.89 -9.44 28.79
CA ASP A 343 12.58 -9.16 29.33
C ASP A 343 11.67 -8.65 28.19
N THR A 344 10.57 -9.37 27.93
CA THR A 344 9.58 -8.99 26.91
C THR A 344 8.15 -9.28 27.40
N ILE A 345 7.16 -9.22 26.51
CA ILE A 345 5.77 -9.58 26.78
C ILE A 345 5.28 -10.69 25.85
N ALA A 346 4.21 -11.36 26.26
CA ALA A 346 3.35 -12.15 25.39
C ALA A 346 1.87 -11.85 25.65
N VAL A 347 1.06 -11.88 24.61
CA VAL A 347 -0.40 -11.71 24.65
C VAL A 347 -1.04 -13.08 24.57
N VAL A 348 -1.59 -13.55 25.69
CA VAL A 348 -2.14 -14.90 25.84
C VAL A 348 -3.64 -14.85 26.10
N ARG A 349 -4.37 -15.89 25.67
CA ARG A 349 -5.78 -16.09 26.06
C ARG A 349 -5.82 -16.44 27.56
N GLN A 350 -6.72 -15.83 28.32
CA GLN A 350 -6.94 -16.08 29.74
C GLN A 350 -7.66 -17.43 29.95
N THR A 351 -6.93 -18.51 29.75
CA THR A 351 -7.41 -19.89 29.84
C THR A 351 -7.35 -20.42 31.27
N GLY A 352 -8.26 -19.96 32.13
CA GLY A 352 -8.48 -20.54 33.46
C GLY A 352 -7.22 -20.66 34.33
N LEU A 353 -6.24 -19.75 34.14
CA LEU A 353 -4.91 -19.84 34.72
C LEU A 353 -5.00 -20.00 36.24
N LYS A 354 -4.55 -21.16 36.74
CA LYS A 354 -4.35 -21.36 38.18
C LYS A 354 -3.40 -20.28 38.66
N LYS A 355 -3.86 -19.51 39.65
CA LYS A 355 -3.10 -18.44 40.30
C LYS A 355 -1.88 -19.06 40.99
N GLY A 356 -0.75 -19.12 40.28
CA GLY A 356 0.51 -19.59 40.83
C GLY A 356 0.91 -18.70 42.00
N HIS A 357 1.35 -19.30 43.10
CA HIS A 357 2.04 -18.55 44.15
C HIS A 357 3.48 -18.35 43.70
N TRP A 358 3.95 -17.10 43.69
CA TRP A 358 5.36 -16.83 43.49
C TRP A 358 6.10 -17.23 44.75
N ASP A 359 7.00 -18.20 44.64
CA ASP A 359 7.85 -18.67 45.72
C ASP A 359 9.26 -18.10 45.53
N PRO A 360 9.65 -17.06 46.28
CA PRO A 360 10.98 -16.47 46.19
C PRO A 360 12.09 -17.37 46.76
N SER A 361 11.78 -18.53 47.36
CA SER A 361 12.81 -19.47 47.86
C SER A 361 13.39 -20.40 46.79
N LEU A 362 12.93 -20.28 45.54
CA LEU A 362 13.41 -21.04 44.38
C LEU A 362 14.53 -20.34 43.59
N TYR A 363 15.06 -19.22 44.09
CA TYR A 363 16.09 -18.38 43.47
C TYR A 363 17.21 -18.01 44.45
#